data_AF-A0A9W8BLX1-F1
#
_entry.id   AF-A0A9W8BLX1-F1
#
_cell.length_a   1.000
_cell.length_b   1.000
_cell.length_c   1.000
_cell.angle_alpha   90.00
_cell.angle_beta   90.00
_cell.angle_gamma   90.00
#
_symmetry.space_group_name_H-M   'P 1'
#
loop_
_entity.id
_entity.type
_entity.pdbx_description
1 polymer ?
#
loop_
_entity_poly.entity_id
_entity_poly.type
_entity_poly.pdbx_seq_one_letter_code
_entity_poly.pdbx_strand_id
1 'polypeptide(L)'
;MKITVGLVFAALVSLGQAQNDGSAPARCTSLRTRRNAATLSVQDWQNIANVVSRMSNDGWISRFGASHDRLFSRVHGNTCFFPFHRRYLVEYENIGRTYDPNFVLPYWDATQSARNPAADPLLNSNALGTNGQGAN
;
A
#
# COMPACT_ATOMS: atom_id res chain seq x y z
N MET A 1 21.13 -62.77 -19.55
CA MET A 1 20.00 -62.65 -18.60
C MET A 1 20.53 -62.61 -17.18
N LYS A 2 20.48 -61.44 -16.53
CA LYS A 2 20.44 -61.13 -15.07
C LYS A 2 20.94 -59.68 -14.86
N ILE A 3 20.01 -58.73 -14.89
CA ILE A 3 19.46 -57.91 -13.78
C ILE A 3 20.31 -56.66 -13.48
N THR A 4 19.70 -55.53 -13.78
CA THR A 4 20.08 -54.15 -13.48
C THR A 4 19.74 -53.77 -12.03
N VAL A 5 20.18 -52.56 -11.64
CA VAL A 5 19.78 -51.72 -10.48
C VAL A 5 20.61 -52.03 -9.21
N GLY A 6 21.43 -51.14 -8.66
CA GLY A 6 21.40 -49.68 -8.65
C GLY A 6 21.11 -49.23 -7.22
N LEU A 7 22.11 -48.69 -6.51
CA LEU A 7 21.95 -47.91 -5.27
C LEU A 7 23.33 -47.39 -4.86
N VAL A 8 23.64 -46.16 -5.28
CA VAL A 8 24.66 -45.35 -4.58
C VAL A 8 23.89 -44.25 -3.85
N PHE A 9 23.82 -44.40 -2.54
CA PHE A 9 23.43 -43.34 -1.63
C PHE A 9 24.42 -42.18 -1.77
N ALA A 10 23.98 -41.07 -2.32
CA ALA A 10 24.67 -39.78 -2.19
C ALA A 10 23.72 -38.82 -1.47
N ALA A 11 23.69 -38.93 -0.15
CA ALA A 11 23.22 -37.87 0.71
C ALA A 11 24.33 -36.80 0.74
N LEU A 12 24.15 -35.72 -0.02
CA LEU A 12 24.92 -34.49 0.15
C LEU A 12 23.95 -33.38 0.49
N VAL A 13 23.83 -33.17 1.80
CA VAL A 13 23.24 -32.02 2.44
C VAL A 13 24.06 -30.79 2.04
N SER A 14 23.55 -29.96 1.13
CA SER A 14 24.03 -28.59 0.93
C SER A 14 23.22 -27.62 1.78
N LEU A 15 23.41 -27.72 3.10
CA LEU A 15 23.08 -26.63 4.03
C LEU A 15 24.27 -25.68 4.07
N GLY A 16 24.05 -24.45 3.62
CA GLY A 16 24.91 -23.31 3.95
C GLY A 16 25.72 -22.77 2.79
N GLN A 17 25.07 -21.96 1.95
CA GLN A 17 25.65 -20.72 1.45
C GLN A 17 24.54 -19.66 1.37
N ALA A 18 24.28 -18.98 2.49
CA ALA A 18 23.73 -17.64 2.39
C ALA A 18 24.85 -16.79 1.81
N GLN A 19 24.79 -16.53 0.51
CA GLN A 19 25.68 -15.59 -0.15
C GLN A 19 25.46 -14.22 0.50
N ASN A 20 26.36 -13.83 1.40
CA ASN A 20 26.63 -12.43 1.67
C ASN A 20 27.36 -11.88 0.44
N ASP A 21 26.64 -11.79 -0.68
CA ASP A 21 27.12 -10.99 -1.80
C ASP A 21 27.20 -9.57 -1.24
N GLY A 22 28.40 -9.01 -1.09
CA GLY A 22 28.68 -7.65 -0.61
C GLY A 22 28.05 -6.53 -1.46
N SER A 23 27.03 -6.86 -2.24
CA SER A 23 26.02 -5.97 -2.79
C SER A 23 25.53 -5.05 -1.68
N ALA A 24 25.98 -3.79 -1.75
CA ALA A 24 25.36 -2.72 -0.98
C ALA A 24 23.82 -2.84 -1.14
N PRO A 25 23.04 -2.62 -0.07
CA PRO A 25 21.59 -2.68 -0.16
C PRO A 25 21.12 -1.85 -1.35
N ALA A 26 20.23 -2.41 -2.16
CA ALA A 26 19.74 -1.77 -3.37
C ALA A 26 19.36 -0.32 -3.06
N ARG A 27 20.07 0.63 -3.67
CA ARG A 27 19.84 2.05 -3.40
C ARG A 27 18.50 2.45 -4.02
N CYS A 28 17.65 3.12 -3.25
CA CYS A 28 16.45 3.75 -3.79
C CYS A 28 16.85 4.79 -4.83
N THR A 29 16.62 4.50 -6.11
CA THR A 29 16.91 5.39 -7.24
C THR A 29 15.78 6.39 -7.51
N SER A 30 14.59 6.13 -6.96
CA SER A 30 13.42 7.01 -7.02
C SER A 30 12.85 7.19 -5.62
N LEU A 31 12.89 8.41 -5.11
CA LEU A 31 12.26 8.78 -3.84
C LEU A 31 10.87 9.37 -4.13
N ARG A 32 9.85 8.84 -3.45
CA ARG A 32 8.48 9.35 -3.52
C ARG A 32 8.21 10.18 -2.27
N THR A 33 7.76 11.42 -2.44
CA THR A 33 7.47 12.32 -1.32
C THR A 33 5.96 12.42 -1.12
N ARG A 34 5.47 11.82 -0.03
CA ARG A 34 4.06 11.96 0.38
C ARG A 34 3.85 13.35 0.97
N ARG A 35 3.05 14.19 0.30
CA ARG A 35 2.73 15.56 0.74
C ARG A 35 1.50 15.55 1.67
N ASN A 36 1.37 16.58 2.50
CA ASN A 36 0.14 16.81 3.23
C ASN A 36 -0.97 17.11 2.22
N ALA A 37 -2.07 16.36 2.30
CA ALA A 37 -3.21 16.47 1.42
C ALA A 37 -3.82 17.89 1.42
N ALA A 38 -3.74 18.62 2.53
CA ALA A 38 -4.23 20.00 2.65
C ALA A 38 -3.42 21.02 1.83
N THR A 39 -2.22 20.64 1.38
CA THR A 39 -1.34 21.50 0.55
C THR A 39 -1.47 21.24 -0.94
N LEU A 40 -2.31 20.27 -1.34
CA LEU A 40 -2.49 19.88 -2.73
C LEU A 40 -3.35 20.90 -3.46
N SER A 41 -3.01 21.16 -4.73
CA SER A 41 -3.85 21.96 -5.62
C SER A 41 -5.12 21.21 -6.01
N VAL A 42 -6.12 21.93 -6.54
CA VAL A 42 -7.32 21.31 -7.12
C VAL A 42 -6.94 20.31 -8.24
N GLN A 43 -5.93 20.63 -9.04
CA GLN A 43 -5.45 19.73 -10.10
C GLN A 43 -4.80 18.46 -9.53
N ASP A 44 -4.00 18.57 -8.46
CA ASP A 44 -3.44 17.41 -7.77
C ASP A 44 -4.57 16.48 -7.27
N TRP A 45 -5.62 17.05 -6.67
CA TRP A 45 -6.79 16.31 -6.21
C TRP A 45 -7.55 15.64 -7.35
N GLN A 46 -7.75 16.33 -8.47
CA GLN A 46 -8.36 15.74 -9.66
C GLN A 46 -7.54 14.56 -10.20
N ASN A 47 -6.21 14.67 -10.23
CA ASN A 47 -5.34 13.58 -10.66
C ASN A 47 -5.46 12.37 -9.72
N ILE A 48 -5.50 12.60 -8.40
CA ILE A 48 -5.73 11.56 -7.39
C ILE A 48 -7.11 10.91 -7.62
N ALA A 49 -8.17 11.71 -7.74
CA ALA A 49 -9.52 11.21 -7.96
C ALA A 49 -9.62 10.38 -9.24
N ASN A 50 -8.94 10.79 -10.32
CA ASN A 50 -8.89 10.04 -11.58
C ASN A 50 -8.20 8.68 -11.41
N VAL A 51 -7.09 8.60 -10.67
CA VAL A 51 -6.43 7.32 -10.39
C VAL A 51 -7.30 6.43 -9.51
N VAL A 52 -7.82 6.96 -8.40
CA VAL A 52 -8.63 6.18 -7.44
C VAL A 52 -9.94 5.71 -8.08
N SER A 53 -10.57 6.50 -8.95
CA SER A 53 -11.78 6.09 -9.69
C SER A 53 -11.49 4.94 -10.64
N ARG A 54 -10.34 4.97 -11.36
CA ARG A 54 -9.93 3.85 -12.22
C ARG A 54 -9.61 2.59 -11.42
N MET A 55 -8.90 2.74 -10.29
CA MET A 55 -8.69 1.63 -9.35
C MET A 55 -10.02 1.04 -8.86
N SER A 56 -11.01 1.87 -8.57
CA SER A 56 -12.35 1.44 -8.14
C SER A 56 -13.07 0.68 -9.24
N ASN A 57 -13.07 1.20 -10.47
CA ASN A 57 -13.72 0.56 -11.63
C ASN A 57 -13.14 -0.83 -11.92
N ASP A 58 -11.84 -1.00 -11.73
CA ASP A 58 -11.16 -2.29 -11.91
C ASP A 58 -11.27 -3.22 -10.67
N GLY A 59 -11.99 -2.79 -9.63
CA GLY A 59 -12.27 -3.56 -8.43
C GLY A 59 -11.13 -3.60 -7.41
N TRP A 60 -10.07 -2.79 -7.57
CA TRP A 60 -8.96 -2.76 -6.62
C TRP A 60 -9.38 -2.27 -5.24
N ILE A 61 -10.25 -1.26 -5.16
CA ILE A 61 -10.72 -0.72 -3.88
C ILE A 61 -11.45 -1.82 -3.08
N SER A 62 -12.32 -2.60 -3.73
CA SER A 62 -13.01 -3.74 -3.10
C SER A 62 -12.04 -4.85 -2.68
N ARG A 63 -11.01 -5.14 -3.48
CA ARG A 63 -9.98 -6.15 -3.14
C ARG A 63 -9.13 -5.75 -1.95
N PHE A 64 -8.76 -4.48 -1.86
CA PHE A 64 -8.10 -3.92 -0.69
C PHE A 64 -8.99 -4.10 0.54
N GLY A 65 -10.24 -3.61 0.50
CA GLY A 65 -11.21 -3.78 1.59
C GLY A 65 -11.36 -5.24 2.06
N ALA A 66 -11.65 -6.16 1.13
CA ALA A 66 -11.81 -7.58 1.45
C ALA A 66 -10.55 -8.22 2.05
N SER A 67 -9.35 -7.82 1.59
CA SER A 67 -8.09 -8.32 2.12
C SER A 67 -7.84 -7.81 3.54
N HIS A 68 -8.14 -6.54 3.80
CA HIS A 68 -8.03 -5.93 5.12
C HIS A 68 -9.01 -6.57 6.12
N ASP A 69 -10.27 -6.78 5.73
CA ASP A 69 -11.29 -7.43 6.56
C ASP A 69 -10.89 -8.86 6.95
N ARG A 70 -10.42 -9.66 5.97
CA ARG A 70 -9.94 -11.03 6.21
C ARG A 70 -8.77 -11.08 7.20
N LEU A 71 -7.94 -10.04 7.24
CA LEU A 71 -6.73 -9.98 8.06
C LEU A 71 -6.91 -9.17 9.35
N PHE A 72 -8.09 -8.62 9.61
CA PHE A 72 -8.33 -7.64 10.67
C PHE A 72 -7.72 -8.03 12.02
N SER A 73 -8.06 -9.21 12.54
CA SER A 73 -7.57 -9.70 13.85
C SER A 73 -6.07 -9.98 13.89
N ARG A 74 -5.43 -10.17 12.74
CA ARG A 74 -3.99 -10.46 12.63
C ARG A 74 -3.15 -9.20 12.53
N VAL A 75 -3.74 -8.07 12.14
CA VAL A 75 -3.01 -6.83 11.84
C VAL A 75 -3.37 -5.67 12.75
N HIS A 76 -4.28 -5.86 13.72
CA HIS A 76 -4.66 -4.86 14.72
C HIS A 76 -4.37 -5.34 16.14
N GLY A 77 -4.10 -4.38 17.05
CA GLY A 77 -3.87 -4.64 18.47
C GLY A 77 -2.59 -5.43 18.77
N ASN A 78 -1.66 -5.51 17.83
CA ASN A 78 -0.44 -6.30 17.95
C ASN A 78 0.75 -5.67 17.19
N THR A 79 1.90 -6.33 17.24
CA THR A 79 3.17 -5.85 16.67
C THR A 79 3.18 -5.78 15.14
N CYS A 80 2.26 -6.46 14.45
CA CYS A 80 2.12 -6.41 13.00
C CYS A 80 1.43 -5.11 12.51
N PHE A 81 0.80 -4.33 13.39
CA PHE A 81 0.03 -3.15 13.00
C PHE A 81 0.80 -2.19 12.10
N PHE A 82 1.91 -1.64 12.59
CA PHE A 82 2.70 -0.68 11.80
C PHE A 82 3.34 -1.27 10.53
N PRO A 83 4.04 -2.42 10.56
CA PRO A 83 4.67 -2.96 9.35
C PRO A 83 3.64 -3.38 8.29
N PHE A 84 2.51 -3.97 8.69
CA PHE A 84 1.46 -4.36 7.75
C PHE A 84 0.86 -3.14 7.05
N HIS A 85 0.37 -2.14 7.80
CA HIS A 85 -0.27 -0.97 7.21
C HIS A 85 0.72 -0.15 6.36
N ARG A 86 1.99 -0.06 6.77
CA ARG A 86 3.03 0.57 5.93
C ARG A 86 3.16 -0.13 4.58
N ARG A 87 3.26 -1.48 4.58
CA ARG A 87 3.33 -2.24 3.33
C ARG A 87 2.05 -2.13 2.52
N TYR A 88 0.90 -2.16 3.17
CA TYR A 88 -0.42 -2.04 2.55
C TYR A 88 -0.55 -0.72 1.77
N LEU A 89 -0.12 0.40 2.36
CA LEU A 89 -0.09 1.70 1.67
C LEU A 89 0.93 1.75 0.52
N VAL A 90 2.04 1.03 0.61
CA VAL A 90 3.00 0.90 -0.51
C VAL A 90 2.38 0.15 -1.67
N GLU A 91 1.64 -0.94 -1.41
CA GLU A 91 0.96 -1.68 -2.47
C GLU A 91 -0.19 -0.87 -3.08
N TYR A 92 -0.97 -0.16 -2.28
CA TYR A 92 -1.99 0.76 -2.78
C TYR A 92 -1.38 1.80 -3.74
N GLU A 93 -0.27 2.41 -3.35
CA GLU A 93 0.43 3.38 -4.19
C GLU A 93 1.03 2.74 -5.44
N ASN A 94 1.60 1.53 -5.35
CA ASN A 94 2.11 0.81 -6.52
C ASN A 94 1.02 0.47 -7.53
N ILE A 95 -0.17 0.06 -7.08
CA ILE A 95 -1.33 -0.14 -7.94
C ILE A 95 -1.77 1.18 -8.56
N GLY A 96 -1.89 2.27 -7.79
CA GLY A 96 -2.18 3.59 -8.36
C GLY A 96 -1.18 4.00 -9.44
N ARG A 97 0.09 3.63 -9.27
CA ARG A 97 1.17 3.91 -10.24
C ARG A 97 1.10 3.12 -11.54
N THR A 98 0.31 2.04 -11.62
CA THR A 98 0.03 1.40 -12.91
C THR A 98 -0.91 2.24 -13.79
N TYR A 99 -1.66 3.17 -13.18
CA TYR A 99 -2.58 4.08 -13.87
C TYR A 99 -1.96 5.47 -14.13
N ASP A 100 -1.05 5.91 -13.26
CA ASP A 100 -0.26 7.14 -13.42
C ASP A 100 1.11 6.96 -12.73
N PRO A 101 2.23 6.92 -13.47
CA PRO A 101 3.55 6.69 -12.90
C PRO A 101 3.99 7.75 -11.87
N ASN A 102 3.34 8.92 -11.83
CA ASN A 102 3.58 10.00 -10.88
C ASN A 102 2.66 9.95 -9.64
N PHE A 103 1.74 8.97 -9.55
CA PHE A 103 0.86 8.84 -8.40
C PHE A 103 1.64 8.62 -7.11
N VAL A 104 1.38 9.47 -6.11
CA VAL A 104 1.90 9.36 -4.76
C VAL A 104 0.75 9.58 -3.79
N LEU A 105 0.58 8.67 -2.83
CA LEU A 105 -0.49 8.76 -1.85
C LEU A 105 -0.19 9.90 -0.85
N PRO A 106 -1.02 10.94 -0.74
CA PRO A 106 -0.82 11.98 0.27
C PRO A 106 -1.18 11.47 1.67
N TYR A 107 -0.84 12.25 2.70
CA TYR A 107 -1.29 12.00 4.08
C TYR A 107 -2.25 13.09 4.54
N TRP A 108 -3.19 12.72 5.41
CA TRP A 108 -4.06 13.68 6.11
C TRP A 108 -3.50 13.94 7.50
N ASP A 109 -3.15 15.20 7.76
CA ASP A 109 -2.82 15.67 9.11
C ASP A 109 -4.09 16.09 9.85
N ALA A 110 -4.76 15.11 10.45
CA ALA A 110 -6.01 15.34 11.19
C ALA A 110 -5.83 16.24 12.43
N THR A 111 -4.59 16.51 12.87
CA THR A 111 -4.34 17.36 14.04
C THR A 111 -4.64 18.83 13.76
N GLN A 112 -4.56 19.27 12.50
CA GLN A 112 -4.79 20.66 12.09
C GLN A 112 -6.21 21.12 12.35
N SER A 113 -7.16 20.20 12.24
CA SER A 113 -8.59 20.47 12.39
C SER A 113 -9.20 19.78 13.61
N ALA A 114 -8.37 19.28 14.55
CA ALA A 114 -8.83 18.47 15.67
C ALA A 114 -9.89 19.15 16.56
N ARG A 115 -9.86 20.49 16.64
CA ARG A 115 -10.87 21.28 17.40
C ARG A 115 -12.18 21.48 16.65
N ASN A 116 -12.17 21.37 15.33
CA ASN A 116 -13.36 21.49 14.49
C ASN A 116 -13.21 20.61 13.22
N PRO A 117 -13.35 19.27 13.36
CA PRO A 117 -13.09 18.37 12.24
C PRO A 117 -13.96 18.61 11.01
N ALA A 118 -15.20 19.10 11.21
CA ALA A 118 -16.13 19.39 10.13
C ALA A 118 -15.67 20.58 9.24
N ALA A 119 -14.79 21.45 9.76
CA ALA A 119 -14.21 22.56 9.01
C ALA A 119 -12.86 22.21 8.37
N ASP A 120 -12.45 20.94 8.39
CA ASP A 120 -11.18 20.53 7.79
C ASP A 120 -11.16 20.87 6.28
N PRO A 121 -10.07 21.47 5.78
CA PRO A 121 -9.97 21.90 4.39
C PRO A 121 -10.08 20.74 3.39
N LEU A 122 -9.99 19.48 3.80
CA LEU A 122 -10.17 18.33 2.93
C LEU A 122 -11.65 17.94 2.75
N LEU A 123 -12.55 18.40 3.62
CA LEU A 123 -13.95 17.99 3.64
C LEU A 123 -14.82 18.94 2.78
N ASN A 124 -14.52 18.99 1.49
CA ASN A 124 -15.25 19.80 0.51
C ASN A 124 -15.36 19.11 -0.86
N SER A 125 -16.12 19.70 -1.79
CA SER A 125 -16.42 19.13 -3.11
C SER A 125 -15.21 19.00 -4.06
N ASN A 126 -14.09 19.66 -3.77
CA ASN A 126 -12.87 19.62 -4.58
C ASN A 126 -11.83 18.62 -4.04
N ALA A 127 -12.10 17.94 -2.93
CA ALA A 127 -11.19 17.01 -2.28
C ALA A 127 -11.91 15.70 -1.88
N LEU A 128 -12.06 15.41 -0.57
CA LEU A 128 -12.58 14.13 -0.08
C LEU A 128 -14.12 14.04 -0.07
N GLY A 129 -14.81 15.12 -0.41
CA GLY A 129 -16.26 15.23 -0.28
C GLY A 129 -16.69 15.90 1.03
N THR A 130 -17.98 16.19 1.14
CA THR A 130 -18.58 16.87 2.30
C THR A 130 -19.18 15.88 3.30
N ASN A 131 -19.73 16.40 4.39
CA ASN A 131 -20.44 15.59 5.37
C ASN A 131 -21.64 14.85 4.76
N GLY A 132 -21.89 13.63 5.24
CA GLY A 132 -23.00 12.79 4.77
C GLY A 132 -24.34 13.48 4.92
N GLN A 133 -25.21 13.31 3.91
CA GLN A 133 -26.59 13.80 3.93
C GLN A 133 -27.50 12.62 4.22
N GLY A 134 -27.97 12.49 5.47
CA GLY A 134 -28.87 11.42 5.89
C GLY A 134 -29.84 11.90 6.97
N ALA A 135 -31.05 11.33 6.99
CA ALA A 135 -31.92 11.40 8.14
C ALA A 135 -31.42 10.34 9.14
N ASN A 136 -30.95 10.78 10.31
CA ASN A 136 -30.60 9.88 11.41
C ASN A 136 -31.84 9.16 11.94
#